data_AF-A0A945QLN7-F1
#
_entry.id   AF-A0A945QLN7-F1
#
_cell.length_a   1.000
_cell.length_b   1.000
_cell.length_c   1.000
_cell.angle_alpha   90.00
_cell.angle_beta   90.00
_cell.angle_gamma   90.00
#
_symmetry.space_group_name_H-M   'P 1'
#
loop_
_entity.id
_entity.type
_entity.pdbx_description
1 polymer ?
#
loop_
_entity_poly.entity_id
_entity_poly.type
_entity_poly.pdbx_seq_one_letter_code
_entity_poly.pdbx_strand_id
1 'polypeptide(L)'
;MNENESDEQIFFNDPALDRAFGVVMALATEVYVLKDRQKALEQMLSRNGLLDLESLDAAPSEEERINNKSDREQFVYHLMQSLKGKQVSKGGENT
;
A
#
# COMPACT_ATOMS: atom_id res chain seq x y z
N MET A 1 -0.85 34.67 -18.45
CA MET A 1 0.19 33.66 -18.66
C MET A 1 0.25 32.85 -17.38
N ASN A 2 -0.24 31.61 -17.44
CA ASN A 2 -0.27 30.72 -16.27
C ASN A 2 1.07 29.99 -16.23
N GLU A 3 2.07 30.58 -15.58
CA GLU A 3 3.34 29.91 -15.27
C GLU A 3 3.27 29.41 -13.83
N ASN A 4 2.74 28.20 -13.67
CA ASN A 4 3.00 27.31 -12.55
C ASN A 4 2.55 25.90 -12.96
N GLU A 5 2.93 25.48 -14.17
CA GLU A 5 3.20 24.05 -14.39
C GLU A 5 4.51 23.82 -13.67
N SER A 6 4.45 23.35 -12.42
CA SER A 6 5.64 22.81 -11.76
C SER A 6 6.21 21.76 -12.71
N ASP A 7 7.44 21.95 -13.19
CA ASP A 7 8.14 20.97 -14.02
C ASP A 7 7.93 19.59 -13.37
N GLU A 8 7.07 18.77 -13.97
CA GLU A 8 6.83 17.42 -13.48
C GLU A 8 8.18 16.72 -13.50
N GLN A 9 8.61 16.22 -12.34
CA GLN A 9 9.90 15.58 -12.24
C GLN A 9 9.91 14.33 -13.12
N ILE A 10 10.68 14.38 -14.22
CA ILE A 10 10.87 13.25 -15.13
C ILE A 10 12.00 12.38 -14.60
N PHE A 11 11.68 11.13 -14.29
CA PHE A 11 12.61 10.09 -13.84
C PHE A 11 13.07 9.18 -15.00
N PHE A 12 12.21 8.98 -16.01
CA PHE A 12 12.47 8.13 -17.16
C PHE A 12 12.08 8.80 -18.48
N ASN A 13 12.86 8.51 -19.54
CA ASN A 13 12.56 9.01 -20.89
C ASN A 13 11.32 8.35 -21.53
N ASP A 14 10.94 7.15 -21.07
CA ASP A 14 9.70 6.51 -21.51
C ASP A 14 8.52 7.10 -20.72
N PRO A 15 7.56 7.79 -21.39
CA PRO A 15 6.49 8.47 -20.68
C PRO A 15 5.53 7.53 -19.93
N ALA A 16 5.40 6.27 -20.36
CA ALA A 16 4.54 5.30 -19.67
C ALA A 16 5.22 4.79 -18.40
N LEU A 17 6.53 4.51 -18.47
CA LEU A 17 7.32 4.13 -17.30
C LEU A 17 7.40 5.26 -16.28
N ASP A 18 7.59 6.50 -16.75
CA ASP A 18 7.68 7.68 -15.91
C ASP A 18 6.39 7.93 -15.11
N ARG A 19 5.22 7.88 -15.77
CA ARG A 19 3.92 7.96 -15.09
C ARG A 19 3.69 6.82 -14.10
N ALA A 20 4.05 5.59 -14.46
CA ALA A 20 3.92 4.44 -13.56
C ALA A 20 4.77 4.64 -12.30
N PHE A 21 5.98 5.16 -12.46
CA PHE A 21 6.86 5.49 -11.34
C PHE A 21 6.29 6.64 -10.49
N GLY A 22 5.75 7.68 -11.10
CA GLY A 22 5.04 8.76 -10.40
C GLY A 22 3.91 8.23 -9.50
N VAL A 23 3.11 7.28 -10.00
CA VAL A 23 2.08 6.60 -9.19
C VAL A 23 2.69 5.80 -8.03
N VAL A 24 3.79 5.07 -8.27
CA VAL A 24 4.50 4.33 -7.20
C VAL A 24 4.99 5.28 -6.11
N MET A 25 5.54 6.44 -6.48
CA MET A 25 6.01 7.44 -5.52
C MET A 25 4.87 8.07 -4.71
N ALA A 26 3.73 8.35 -5.36
CA ALA A 26 2.53 8.80 -4.67
C ALA A 26 2.03 7.74 -3.68
N LEU A 27 1.94 6.48 -4.10
CA LEU A 27 1.55 5.37 -3.24
C LEU A 27 2.52 5.17 -2.07
N ALA A 28 3.84 5.31 -2.27
CA ALA A 28 4.82 5.22 -1.20
C ALA A 28 4.59 6.29 -0.13
N THR A 29 4.20 7.50 -0.54
CA THR A 29 3.85 8.60 0.36
C THR A 29 2.61 8.26 1.18
N GLU A 30 1.55 7.77 0.53
CA GLU A 30 0.32 7.35 1.23
C GLU A 30 0.57 6.18 2.19
N VAL A 31 1.42 5.22 1.82
CA VAL A 31 1.83 4.11 2.71
C VAL A 31 2.53 4.64 3.95
N TYR A 32 3.40 5.64 3.81
CA TYR A 32 4.06 6.26 4.95
C TYR A 32 3.06 6.96 5.88
N VAL A 33 2.11 7.71 5.31
CA VAL A 33 1.03 8.36 6.09
C VAL A 33 0.19 7.33 6.84
N LEU A 34 -0.17 6.22 6.18
CA LEU A 34 -0.92 5.14 6.82
C LEU A 34 -0.13 4.51 7.98
N LYS A 35 1.17 4.27 7.79
CA LYS A 35 2.05 3.74 8.83
C LYS A 35 2.17 4.68 10.02
N ASP A 36 2.26 5.99 9.79
CA ASP A 36 2.34 6.99 10.87
C ASP A 36 1.03 7.04 11.68
N ARG A 37 -0.12 7.00 10.98
CA ARG A 37 -1.44 6.92 11.63
C ARG A 37 -1.61 5.64 12.44
N GLN A 38 -1.16 4.50 11.91
CA GLN A 38 -1.19 3.23 12.62
C GLN A 38 -0.34 3.32 13.90
N LYS A 39 0.89 3.83 13.81
CA LYS A 39 1.76 4.02 14.97
C LYS A 39 1.14 4.94 16.03
N ALA A 40 0.48 6.03 15.61
CA ALA A 40 -0.22 6.91 16.53
C ALA A 40 -1.36 6.18 17.27
N LEU A 41 -2.13 5.34 16.57
CA LEU A 41 -3.19 4.52 17.18
C LEU A 41 -2.62 3.51 18.17
N GLU A 42 -1.56 2.78 17.80
CA GLU A 42 -0.88 1.83 18.68
C GLU A 42 -0.38 2.50 19.96
N GLN A 43 0.25 3.67 19.84
CA GLN A 43 0.69 4.46 21.00
C GLN A 43 -0.47 4.92 21.87
N MET A 44 -1.59 5.36 21.28
CA MET A 44 -2.78 5.75 22.03
C MET A 44 -3.37 4.56 22.80
N LEU A 45 -3.49 3.40 22.16
CA LEU A 45 -4.01 2.19 22.82
C LEU A 45 -3.09 1.72 23.94
N SER A 46 -1.78 1.74 23.72
CA SER A 46 -0.80 1.36 24.73
C SER A 46 -0.79 2.29 25.94
N ARG A 47 -0.87 3.61 25.72
CA ARG A 47 -1.01 4.60 26.82
C ARG A 47 -2.26 4.38 27.66
N ASN A 48 -3.32 3.85 27.07
CA ASN A 48 -4.56 3.49 27.79
C ASN A 48 -4.52 2.08 28.40
N GLY A 49 -3.38 1.36 28.30
CA GLY A 49 -3.21 0.01 28.84
C GLY A 49 -3.97 -1.08 28.08
N LEU A 50 -4.45 -0.79 26.86
CA LEU A 50 -5.24 -1.72 26.04
C LEU A 50 -4.38 -2.57 25.10
N LEU A 51 -3.12 -2.20 24.91
CA LEU A 51 -2.20 -2.83 23.98
C LEU A 51 -0.79 -2.83 24.58
N ASP A 52 -0.15 -3.99 24.59
CA ASP A 52 1.28 -4.09 24.86
C ASP A 52 2.04 -4.04 23.52
N LEU A 53 2.89 -3.02 23.37
CA LEU A 53 3.67 -2.83 22.14
C LEU A 53 4.77 -3.87 21.99
N GLU A 54 5.36 -4.35 23.10
CA GLU A 54 6.40 -5.37 23.02
C GLU A 54 5.83 -6.70 22.50
N SER A 55 4.66 -7.08 22.98
CA SER A 55 3.92 -8.24 22.45
C SER A 55 3.48 -8.04 21.00
N LEU A 56 3.09 -6.83 20.60
CA LEU A 56 2.68 -6.53 19.22
C LEU A 56 3.85 -6.61 18.22
N ASP A 57 5.03 -6.14 18.62
CA ASP A 57 6.25 -6.15 17.79
C ASP A 57 6.93 -7.52 17.75
N ALA A 58 6.49 -8.48 18.57
CA ALA A 58 7.03 -9.82 18.59
C ALA A 58 6.76 -10.56 17.27
N ALA A 59 7.67 -11.48 16.91
CA ALA A 59 7.44 -12.35 15.78
C ALA A 59 6.16 -13.20 16.03
N PRO A 60 5.26 -13.34 15.05
CA PRO A 60 4.05 -14.11 15.22
C PRO A 60 4.40 -15.56 15.57
N SER A 61 3.63 -16.14 16.49
CA SER A 61 3.73 -17.54 16.87
C SER A 61 3.44 -18.47 15.69
N GLU A 62 3.79 -19.75 15.82
CA GLU A 62 3.48 -20.73 14.77
C GLU A 62 1.98 -20.88 14.53
N GLU A 63 1.19 -20.82 15.60
CA GLU A 63 -0.27 -20.87 15.52
C GLU A 63 -0.84 -19.66 14.78
N GLU A 64 -0.39 -18.45 15.08
CA GLU A 64 -0.78 -17.24 14.35
C GLU A 64 -0.33 -17.30 12.88
N ARG A 65 0.87 -17.82 12.60
CA ARG A 65 1.36 -17.99 11.22
C ARG A 65 0.48 -18.93 10.41
N ILE A 66 0.01 -20.02 11.03
CA ILE A 66 -0.90 -20.99 10.42
C ILE A 66 -2.27 -20.35 10.19
N ASN A 67 -2.82 -19.67 11.20
CA ASN A 67 -4.13 -19.01 11.13
C ASN A 67 -4.17 -17.92 10.05
N ASN A 68 -3.09 -17.14 9.93
CA ASN A 68 -3.00 -16.04 8.96
C ASN A 68 -2.51 -16.49 7.57
N LYS A 69 -2.22 -17.78 7.37
CA LYS A 69 -1.66 -18.29 6.11
C LYS A 69 -2.59 -18.05 4.92
N SER A 70 -3.87 -18.39 5.07
CA SER A 70 -4.86 -18.29 3.99
C SER A 70 -5.06 -16.84 3.54
N ASP A 71 -5.15 -15.91 4.50
CA ASP A 71 -5.29 -14.48 4.23
C ASP A 71 -4.07 -13.92 3.47
N ARG A 72 -2.85 -14.26 3.93
CA ARG A 72 -1.61 -13.89 3.23
C ARG A 72 -1.54 -14.46 1.82
N GLU A 73 -1.93 -15.72 1.62
CA GLU A 73 -1.97 -16.35 0.30
C GLU A 73 -2.98 -15.67 -0.63
N GLN A 74 -4.15 -15.32 -0.14
CA GLN A 74 -5.15 -14.56 -0.89
C GLN A 74 -4.65 -13.18 -1.26
N PHE A 75 -4.04 -12.45 -0.32
CA PHE A 75 -3.46 -11.13 -0.60
C PHE A 75 -2.41 -11.21 -1.71
N VAL A 76 -1.45 -12.14 -1.61
CA VAL A 76 -0.41 -12.34 -2.62
C VAL A 76 -1.02 -12.74 -3.96
N TYR A 77 -2.03 -13.62 -3.97
CA TYR A 77 -2.71 -14.02 -5.19
C TYR A 77 -3.32 -12.81 -5.91
N HIS A 78 -4.09 -11.97 -5.22
CA HIS A 78 -4.72 -10.79 -5.82
C HIS A 78 -3.68 -9.79 -6.33
N LEU A 79 -2.61 -9.55 -5.57
CA LEU A 79 -1.50 -8.68 -5.98
C LEU A 79 -0.80 -9.20 -7.25
N MET A 80 -0.61 -10.52 -7.36
CA MET A 80 0.02 -11.11 -8.54
C MET A 80 -0.91 -11.15 -9.75
N GLN A 81 -2.24 -11.21 -9.55
CA GLN A 81 -3.21 -11.16 -10.67
C GLN A 81 -3.20 -9.80 -11.37
N SER A 82 -3.08 -8.70 -10.65
CA SER A 82 -2.98 -7.37 -11.26
C SER A 82 -1.70 -7.20 -12.09
N LEU A 83 -0.59 -7.85 -11.70
CA LEU A 83 0.68 -7.85 -12.44
C LEU A 83 0.66 -8.76 -13.68
N LYS A 84 -0.13 -9.84 -13.67
CA LYS A 84 -0.25 -10.77 -14.81
C LYS A 84 -1.12 -10.23 -15.96
N GLY A 85 -1.55 -8.97 -15.92
CA GLY A 85 -2.16 -8.31 -17.06
C GLY A 85 -3.55 -8.85 -17.43
N LYS A 86 -4.26 -9.54 -16.55
CA LYS A 86 -5.72 -9.66 -16.68
C LYS A 86 -6.34 -8.36 -16.17
N GLN A 87 -6.14 -7.31 -16.95
CA GLN A 87 -6.92 -6.10 -16.86
C GLN A 87 -8.38 -6.50 -17.17
N VAL A 88 -9.14 -6.88 -16.14
CA VAL A 88 -10.60 -6.97 -16.26
C VAL A 88 -11.08 -5.53 -16.27
N SER A 89 -10.90 -4.88 -17.42
CA SER A 89 -11.50 -3.60 -17.72
C SER A 89 -13.01 -3.83 -17.80
N LYS A 90 -13.69 -3.85 -16.66
CA LYS A 90 -15.13 -3.53 -16.61
C LYS A 90 -15.26 -2.01 -16.66
N GLY A 91 -14.82 -1.43 -17.76
CA GLY A 91 -15.08 -0.05 -18.13
C GLY A 91 -16.28 -0.03 -19.06
N GLY A 92 -17.46 0.25 -18.49
CA GLY A 92 -18.62 0.82 -19.17
C GLY A 92 -19.22 0.05 -20.35
N GLU A 93 -20.19 -0.83 -20.06
CA GLU A 93 -21.35 -0.92 -20.95
C GLU A 93 -22.15 0.38 -20.77
N ASN A 94 -22.03 1.28 -21.74
CA ASN A 94 -23.00 2.34 -21.99
C ASN A 94 -22.98 2.62 -23.49
N THR A 95 -23.84 1.90 -24.21
CA THR A 95 -24.76 2.30 -25.32
C THR A 95 -25.03 1.11 -26.21
#